data_AF-A0AA91B6V4-F1
#
_entry.id   AF-A0AA91B6V4-F1
#
_cell.length_a   1.000
_cell.length_b   1.000
_cell.length_c   1.000
_cell.angle_alpha   90.00
_cell.angle_beta   90.00
_cell.angle_gamma   90.00
#
_symmetry.space_group_name_H-M   'P 1'
#
loop_
_entity.id
_entity.type
_entity.pdbx_description
1 polymer ?
#
loop_
_entity_poly.entity_id
_entity_poly.type
_entity_poly.pdbx_seq_one_letter_code
_entity_poly.pdbx_strand_id
1 'polypeptide(L)'
;MAKDGCGYLFKVDPVNPFTDPCRQIMLFTAPQKLVVRQQHADWSNATFGNVGPVGPLKHLSKEALETAASPGDLSEWADMQFLFWDAQRRAGITDAQIEQAMIDKLEINKSRVWPEPKDGEPREHIKAGFPVEG
;
A
#
# COMPACT_ATOMS: atom_id res chain seq x y z
N MET A 1 18.87 -45.50 -16.58
CA MET A 1 18.33 -44.78 -15.42
C MET A 1 19.15 -43.52 -15.23
N ALA A 2 18.65 -42.39 -15.74
CA ALA A 2 19.27 -41.08 -15.63
C ALA A 2 18.15 -40.05 -15.41
N LYS A 3 18.46 -39.01 -14.64
CA LYS A 3 17.55 -38.07 -13.99
C LYS A 3 17.08 -36.99 -14.97
N ASP A 4 15.78 -36.75 -15.08
CA ASP A 4 15.23 -35.61 -15.81
C ASP A 4 14.71 -34.56 -14.82
N GLY A 5 15.45 -33.44 -14.75
CA GLY A 5 15.02 -32.21 -14.12
C GLY A 5 14.00 -31.50 -15.02
N CYS A 6 12.84 -31.15 -14.45
CA CYS A 6 11.84 -30.35 -15.14
C CYS A 6 12.20 -28.86 -14.98
N GLY A 7 12.94 -28.33 -15.95
CA GLY A 7 13.06 -26.89 -16.18
C GLY A 7 11.85 -26.42 -17.00
N TYR A 8 11.02 -25.55 -16.43
CA TYR A 8 9.92 -24.92 -17.17
C TYR A 8 10.47 -23.89 -18.16
N LEU A 9 10.59 -24.33 -19.41
CA LEU A 9 10.89 -23.51 -20.58
C LEU A 9 9.59 -22.80 -21.03
N PHE A 10 9.40 -21.55 -20.58
CA PHE A 10 8.32 -20.70 -21.09
C PHE A 10 8.59 -20.37 -22.57
N LYS A 11 7.82 -21.00 -23.47
CA LYS A 11 7.76 -20.58 -24.88
C LYS A 11 7.04 -19.23 -24.94
N VAL A 12 7.70 -18.22 -25.49
CA VAL A 12 7.14 -16.88 -25.67
C VAL A 12 6.37 -16.86 -26.99
N ASP A 13 5.05 -16.72 -26.92
CA ASP A 13 4.21 -16.52 -28.10
C ASP A 13 4.35 -15.08 -28.64
N PRO A 14 4.76 -14.88 -29.91
CA PRO A 14 5.07 -13.56 -30.45
C PRO A 14 3.85 -12.69 -30.78
N VAL A 15 2.63 -13.18 -30.52
CA VAL A 15 1.37 -12.44 -30.76
C VAL A 15 0.67 -12.07 -29.45
N ASN A 16 1.29 -12.38 -28.31
CA ASN A 16 0.72 -12.03 -27.02
C ASN A 16 1.04 -10.56 -26.69
N PRO A 17 0.05 -9.65 -26.61
CA PRO A 17 0.28 -8.24 -26.27
C PRO A 17 0.86 -8.04 -24.84
N PHE A 18 0.98 -9.10 -24.05
CA PHE A 18 1.58 -9.14 -22.71
C PHE A 18 3.10 -9.44 -22.71
N THR A 19 3.76 -9.64 -23.85
CA THR A 19 5.20 -10.02 -23.90
C THR A 19 6.17 -8.86 -24.15
N ASP A 20 5.70 -7.61 -24.19
CA ASP A 20 6.56 -6.43 -24.29
C ASP A 20 6.89 -5.88 -22.88
N PRO A 21 8.15 -5.99 -22.40
CA PRO A 21 8.55 -5.50 -21.08
C PRO A 21 8.39 -3.98 -20.94
N CYS A 22 8.59 -3.21 -22.01
CA CYS A 22 8.41 -1.76 -22.01
C CYS A 22 6.93 -1.38 -21.92
N ARG A 23 6.04 -2.20 -22.48
CA ARG A 23 4.58 -2.04 -22.34
C ARG A 23 4.08 -2.49 -20.97
N GLN A 24 4.70 -3.51 -20.38
CA GLN A 24 4.44 -3.97 -19.02
C GLN A 24 4.75 -2.87 -17.99
N ILE A 25 5.83 -2.12 -18.18
CA ILE A 25 6.19 -0.97 -17.32
C ILE A 25 5.19 0.21 -17.47
N MET A 26 4.66 0.45 -18.67
CA MET A 26 3.67 1.53 -18.89
C MET A 26 2.25 1.18 -18.40
N LEU A 27 1.87 -0.10 -18.39
CA LEU A 27 0.54 -0.57 -17.98
C LEU A 27 0.28 -0.50 -16.46
N PHE A 28 1.33 -0.40 -15.65
CA PHE A 28 1.23 -0.30 -14.18
C PHE A 28 0.89 1.10 -13.64
N THR A 29 0.76 2.15 -14.48
CA THR A 29 0.92 3.53 -13.97
C THR A 29 -0.35 4.32 -13.66
N ALA A 30 -1.56 3.90 -14.05
CA ALA A 30 -2.83 4.53 -13.61
C ALA A 30 -4.10 3.68 -13.85
N PRO A 31 -4.30 2.99 -14.99
CA PRO A 31 -5.59 2.39 -15.29
C PRO A 31 -5.87 1.12 -14.48
N GLN A 32 -4.87 0.27 -14.20
CA GLN A 32 -5.08 -0.99 -13.47
C GLN A 32 -5.36 -0.76 -11.98
N LYS A 33 -4.63 0.16 -11.34
CA LYS A 33 -4.82 0.51 -9.91
C LYS A 33 -6.24 1.01 -9.64
N LEU A 34 -6.77 1.85 -10.53
CA LEU A 34 -8.15 2.34 -10.45
C LEU A 34 -9.17 1.21 -10.60
N VAL A 35 -8.95 0.29 -11.55
CA VAL A 35 -9.82 -0.89 -11.75
C VAL A 35 -9.81 -1.79 -10.51
N VAL A 36 -8.64 -2.13 -9.98
CA VAL A 36 -8.49 -2.95 -8.78
C VAL A 36 -9.16 -2.30 -7.58
N ARG A 37 -8.99 -0.98 -7.41
CA ARG A 37 -9.63 -0.24 -6.32
C ARG A 37 -11.15 -0.25 -6.42
N GLN A 38 -11.70 -0.10 -7.63
CA GLN A 38 -13.14 -0.14 -7.84
C GLN A 38 -13.70 -1.55 -7.58
N GLN A 39 -13.06 -2.60 -8.12
CA GLN A 39 -13.46 -3.99 -7.89
C GLN A 39 -13.42 -4.35 -6.41
N HIS A 40 -12.39 -3.89 -5.69
CA HIS A 40 -12.29 -4.07 -4.25
C HIS A 40 -13.45 -3.37 -3.51
N ALA A 41 -13.79 -2.13 -3.89
CA ALA A 41 -14.91 -1.41 -3.30
C ALA A 41 -16.26 -2.11 -3.53
N ASP A 42 -16.50 -2.62 -4.74
CA ASP A 42 -17.71 -3.34 -5.12
C ASP A 42 -17.84 -4.65 -4.33
N TRP A 43 -16.75 -5.43 -4.26
CA TRP A 43 -16.71 -6.66 -3.46
C TRP A 43 -16.90 -6.40 -1.96
N SER A 44 -16.23 -5.38 -1.41
CA SER A 44 -16.35 -4.99 0.00
C SER A 44 -17.77 -4.53 0.35
N ASN A 45 -18.44 -3.80 -0.55
CA ASN A 45 -19.85 -3.42 -0.38
C ASN A 45 -20.77 -4.64 -0.43
N ALA A 46 -20.57 -5.56 -1.38
CA ALA A 46 -21.37 -6.77 -1.49
C ALA A 46 -21.21 -7.70 -0.28
N THR A 47 -20.00 -7.77 0.28
CA THR A 47 -19.66 -8.69 1.37
C THR A 47 -20.02 -8.14 2.75
N PHE A 48 -19.66 -6.88 3.02
CA PHE A 48 -19.78 -6.29 4.36
C PHE A 48 -20.93 -5.28 4.49
N GLY A 49 -21.54 -4.88 3.37
CA GLY A 49 -22.61 -3.90 3.36
C GLY A 49 -22.18 -2.50 3.77
N ASN A 50 -23.14 -1.73 4.28
CA ASN A 50 -22.97 -0.33 4.66
C ASN A 50 -22.38 -0.19 6.08
N VAL A 51 -21.08 -0.44 6.21
CA VAL A 51 -20.30 -0.19 7.44
C VAL A 51 -19.43 1.06 7.32
N GLY A 52 -19.10 1.66 8.46
CA GLY A 52 -18.24 2.85 8.54
C GLY A 52 -16.74 2.54 8.48
N PRO A 53 -15.88 3.58 8.49
CA PRO A 53 -14.43 3.45 8.26
C PRO A 53 -13.65 2.84 9.43
N VAL A 54 -14.23 2.79 10.63
CA VAL A 54 -13.54 2.37 11.87
C VAL A 54 -13.14 0.89 11.83
N GLY A 55 -13.95 0.02 11.21
CA GLY A 55 -13.66 -1.41 11.08
C GLY A 55 -12.36 -1.65 10.29
N PRO A 56 -12.28 -1.19 9.03
CA PRO A 56 -11.07 -1.29 8.23
C PRO A 56 -9.84 -0.67 8.89
N LEU A 57 -9.97 0.45 9.59
CA LEU A 57 -8.84 1.07 10.31
C LEU A 57 -8.32 0.21 11.48
N LYS A 58 -9.21 -0.43 12.24
CA LYS A 58 -8.81 -1.38 13.29
C LYS A 58 -8.14 -2.61 12.71
N HIS A 59 -8.58 -3.06 11.54
CA HIS A 59 -7.96 -4.18 10.83
C HIS A 59 -6.58 -3.77 10.30
N LEU A 60 -6.46 -2.58 9.70
CA LEU A 60 -5.20 -2.05 9.20
C LEU A 60 -4.10 -2.02 10.27
N SER A 61 -4.45 -1.74 11.54
CA SER A 61 -3.49 -1.80 12.64
C SER A 61 -2.94 -3.20 12.90
N LYS A 62 -3.71 -4.27 12.61
CA LYS A 62 -3.25 -5.66 12.73
C LYS A 62 -2.34 -6.03 11.56
N GLU A 63 -2.77 -5.74 10.32
CA GLU A 63 -1.97 -6.00 9.12
C GLU A 63 -0.62 -5.27 9.15
N ALA A 64 -0.56 -4.09 9.75
CA ALA A 64 0.69 -3.37 9.96
C ALA A 64 1.67 -4.14 10.87
N LEU A 65 1.17 -4.87 11.88
CA LEU A 65 1.99 -5.71 12.75
C LEU A 65 2.44 -6.99 12.03
N GLU A 66 1.57 -7.59 11.21
CA GLU A 66 1.89 -8.77 10.40
C GLU A 66 2.94 -8.42 9.33
N THR A 67 2.77 -7.30 8.63
CA THR A 67 3.77 -6.73 7.71
C THR A 67 5.09 -6.43 8.42
N ALA A 68 5.07 -5.88 9.63
CA ALA A 68 6.30 -5.59 10.38
C ALA A 68 7.05 -6.88 10.78
N ALA A 69 6.35 -7.98 11.02
CA ALA A 69 6.95 -9.29 11.30
C ALA A 69 7.51 -9.97 10.03
N SER A 70 6.89 -9.73 8.88
CA SER A 70 7.23 -10.34 7.59
C SER A 70 7.30 -9.31 6.45
N PRO A 71 8.25 -8.35 6.48
CA PRO A 71 8.27 -7.23 5.53
C PRO A 71 8.52 -7.65 4.07
N GLY A 72 9.00 -8.87 3.85
CA GLY A 72 9.18 -9.47 2.53
C GLY A 72 7.92 -10.10 1.94
N ASP A 73 6.83 -10.19 2.70
CA ASP A 73 5.56 -10.73 2.21
C ASP A 73 4.72 -9.64 1.55
N LEU A 74 4.58 -9.71 0.22
CA LEU A 74 3.89 -8.70 -0.56
C LEU A 74 2.37 -8.69 -0.32
N SER A 75 1.76 -9.81 0.11
CA SER A 75 0.31 -9.84 0.37
C SER A 75 -0.07 -8.93 1.53
N GLU A 76 0.75 -8.89 2.58
CA GLU A 76 0.53 -8.06 3.76
C GLU A 76 0.50 -6.55 3.42
N TRP A 77 1.39 -6.13 2.51
CA TRP A 77 1.37 -4.78 1.96
C TRP A 77 0.10 -4.50 1.15
N ALA A 78 -0.39 -5.49 0.39
CA ALA A 78 -1.63 -5.36 -0.37
C ALA A 78 -2.85 -5.25 0.55
N ASP A 79 -2.90 -6.02 1.64
CA ASP A 79 -3.97 -5.95 2.63
C ASP A 79 -4.01 -4.57 3.30
N MET A 80 -2.85 -4.00 3.68
CA MET A 80 -2.81 -2.62 4.15
C MET A 80 -3.37 -1.63 3.12
N GLN A 81 -3.04 -1.79 1.84
CA GLN A 81 -3.51 -0.89 0.79
C GLN A 81 -5.03 -0.98 0.58
N PHE A 82 -5.58 -2.20 0.60
CA PHE A 82 -7.02 -2.44 0.45
C PHE A 82 -7.81 -1.88 1.64
N LEU A 83 -7.35 -2.12 2.87
CA LEU A 83 -7.98 -1.61 4.08
C LEU A 83 -7.93 -0.08 4.15
N PHE A 84 -6.83 0.53 3.72
CA PHE A 84 -6.72 1.98 3.65
C PHE A 84 -7.71 2.58 2.63
N TRP A 85 -7.81 2.00 1.43
CA TRP A 85 -8.81 2.44 0.44
C TRP A 85 -10.25 2.27 0.94
N ASP A 86 -10.53 1.17 1.65
CA ASP A 86 -11.85 0.90 2.22
C ASP A 86 -12.23 1.93 3.29
N ALA A 87 -11.29 2.27 4.17
CA ALA A 87 -11.47 3.30 5.17
C ALA A 87 -11.74 4.66 4.52
N GLN A 88 -10.94 5.05 3.52
CA GLN A 88 -11.10 6.34 2.84
C GLN A 88 -12.48 6.49 2.18
N ARG A 89 -12.88 5.50 1.37
CA ARG A 89 -14.16 5.56 0.66
C ARG A 89 -15.35 5.58 1.63
N ARG A 90 -15.27 4.82 2.75
CA ARG A 90 -16.32 4.77 3.78
C ARG A 90 -16.39 6.05 4.61
N ALA A 91 -15.29 6.81 4.67
CA ALA A 91 -15.24 8.14 5.25
C ALA A 91 -15.66 9.26 4.26
N GLY A 92 -15.95 8.92 3.00
CA GLY A 92 -16.26 9.91 1.96
C GLY A 92 -15.05 10.75 1.52
N ILE A 93 -13.83 10.27 1.78
CA ILE A 93 -12.59 10.94 1.40
C ILE A 93 -12.30 10.63 -0.07
N THR A 94 -12.23 11.69 -0.88
CA THR A 94 -11.88 11.60 -2.30
C THR A 94 -10.37 11.54 -2.52
N ASP A 95 -9.96 11.07 -3.70
CA ASP A 95 -8.54 11.00 -4.07
C ASP A 95 -7.88 12.37 -4.08
N ALA A 96 -8.55 13.39 -4.62
CA ALA A 96 -8.05 14.76 -4.59
C ALA A 96 -7.87 15.30 -3.15
N GLN A 97 -8.75 14.95 -2.23
CA GLN A 97 -8.64 15.37 -0.82
C GLN A 97 -7.45 14.74 -0.11
N ILE A 98 -7.25 13.42 -0.28
CA ILE A 98 -6.08 12.78 0.34
C ILE A 98 -4.78 13.23 -0.34
N GLU A 99 -4.75 13.40 -1.65
CA GLU A 99 -3.58 13.90 -2.38
C GLU A 99 -3.15 15.28 -1.90
N GLN A 100 -4.09 16.23 -1.79
CA GLN A 100 -3.78 17.54 -1.25
C GLN A 100 -3.32 17.45 0.22
N ALA A 101 -3.99 16.65 1.04
CA ALA A 101 -3.60 16.46 2.43
C ALA A 101 -2.19 15.85 2.56
N MET A 102 -1.78 14.95 1.64
CA MET A 102 -0.43 14.39 1.60
C MET A 102 0.61 15.45 1.24
N ILE A 103 0.32 16.32 0.25
CA ILE A 103 1.20 17.43 -0.14
C ILE A 103 1.41 18.39 1.04
N ASP A 104 0.32 18.85 1.65
CA ASP A 104 0.37 19.80 2.76
C ASP A 104 1.09 19.17 3.97
N LYS A 105 0.82 17.90 4.25
CA LYS A 105 1.44 17.18 5.37
C LYS A 105 2.93 16.94 5.13
N LEU A 106 3.37 16.73 3.89
CA LEU A 106 4.76 16.54 3.55
C LEU A 106 5.58 17.81 3.83
N GLU A 107 5.07 18.98 3.47
CA GLU A 107 5.73 20.26 3.74
C GLU A 107 5.82 20.55 5.26
N ILE A 108 4.78 20.22 6.03
CA ILE A 108 4.83 20.27 7.49
C ILE A 108 5.88 19.28 8.04
N ASN A 109 5.99 18.08 7.48
CA ASN A 109 6.96 17.09 7.96
C ASN A 109 8.41 17.48 7.67
N LYS A 110 8.68 18.13 6.52
CA LYS A 110 10.00 18.64 6.14
C LYS A 110 10.46 19.80 7.03
N SER A 111 9.54 20.59 7.58
CA SER A 111 9.86 21.72 8.46
C SER A 111 10.07 21.34 9.93
N ARG A 112 9.95 20.05 10.29
CA ARG A 112 10.12 19.55 11.66
C ARG A 112 11.56 19.14 11.96
N VAL A 113 11.87 19.12 13.25
CA VAL A 113 13.09 18.47 13.77
C VAL A 113 12.77 17.02 14.09
N TRP A 114 13.64 16.13 13.62
CA TRP A 114 13.52 14.68 13.79
C TRP A 114 14.69 14.16 14.64
N PRO A 115 14.46 13.19 15.54
CA PRO A 115 15.53 12.54 16.27
C PRO A 115 16.38 11.67 15.34
N GLU A 116 17.56 11.28 15.82
CA GLU A 116 18.48 10.39 15.09
C GLU A 116 17.78 9.09 14.65
N PRO A 117 18.10 8.58 13.45
CA PRO A 117 17.51 7.35 12.96
C PRO A 117 17.90 6.12 13.81
N LYS A 118 16.90 5.44 14.37
CA LYS A 118 17.01 4.08 14.92
C LYS A 118 16.22 3.10 14.04
N ASP A 119 16.85 1.99 13.65
CA ASP A 119 16.20 0.96 12.84
C ASP A 119 15.16 0.18 13.67
N GLY A 120 14.08 -0.23 13.01
CA GLY A 120 12.99 -1.00 13.63
C GLY A 120 12.07 -0.23 14.60
N GLU A 121 12.26 1.08 14.80
CA GLU A 121 11.48 1.86 15.78
C GLU A 121 10.71 3.01 15.12
N PRO A 122 9.48 3.31 15.60
CA PRO A 122 8.73 4.47 15.13
C PRO A 122 9.48 5.77 15.49
N ARG A 123 9.58 6.68 14.51
CA ARG A 123 10.12 8.02 14.73
C ARG A 123 9.00 9.03 14.92
N GLU A 124 8.94 9.62 16.10
CA GLU A 124 8.09 10.77 16.36
C GLU A 124 8.88 12.08 16.23
N HIS A 125 8.20 13.13 15.78
CA HIS A 125 8.79 14.46 15.68
C HIS A 125 8.94 15.08 17.06
N ILE A 126 9.97 15.91 17.25
CA ILE A 126 10.15 16.64 18.49
C ILE A 126 9.11 17.76 18.54
N LYS A 127 8.21 17.73 19.53
CA LYS A 127 7.28 18.84 19.80
C LYS A 127 8.08 19.99 20.43
N ALA A 128 7.89 21.22 19.95
CA ALA A 128 8.51 22.40 20.53
C ALA A 128 8.07 22.51 22.01
N GLY A 129 8.98 22.17 22.94
CA GLY A 129 8.69 22.17 24.38
C GLY A 129 9.50 21.20 25.25
N PHE A 130 10.27 20.27 24.68
CA PHE A 130 11.13 19.38 25.48
C PHE A 130 12.60 19.54 25.07
N PRO A 131 13.51 19.87 26.01
CA PRO A 131 14.94 19.85 25.74
C PRO A 131 15.36 18.40 25.50
N VAL A 132 15.98 18.15 24.36
CA VAL A 132 16.77 16.93 24.12
C VAL A 132 18.05 17.09 24.93
N GLU A 133 18.14 16.42 26.08
CA GLU A 133 19.42 16.20 26.75
C GLU A 133 20.27 15.26 25.88
N GLY A 134 21.56 15.60 25.75
CA GLY A 134 22.51 15.00 24.81
C GLY A 134 23.23 13.76 25.31
#